data_AF-A0A424N5C0-F1
#
_entry.id   AF-A0A424N5C0-F1
#
_cell.length_a   1.000
_cell.length_b   1.000
_cell.length_c   1.000
_cell.angle_alpha   90.00
_cell.angle_beta   90.00
_cell.angle_gamma   90.00
#
_symmetry.space_group_name_H-M   'P 1'
#
loop_
_entity.id
_entity.type
_entity.pdbx_description
1 polymer ?
#
loop_
_entity_poly.entity_id
_entity_poly.type
_entity_poly.pdbx_seq_one_letter_code
_entity_poly.pdbx_strand_id
1 'polypeptide(L)'
;MKEMQKGFSLIEAMLAVSLIAILVVVALPAYQDYVREANMSRVNSSYEKALTLARATFVKGNAQIALGLTSTVPKDSPSWIAMLNPDAIEAPGGGPAYQEAEDSDTGVVGIQGDSSAVTISRPAYWGLVAESQTIKGTMDPLEAEINVKDPVSDATSDG
;
A
#
# COMPACT_ATOMS: atom_id res chain seq x y z
N MET A 1 -34.19 -51.76 -22.25
CA MET A 1 -34.05 -50.51 -23.03
C MET A 1 -32.60 -50.09 -22.96
N LYS A 2 -31.93 -49.89 -24.10
CA LYS A 2 -30.51 -49.57 -24.17
C LYS A 2 -30.41 -48.04 -24.21
N GLU A 3 -29.85 -47.45 -23.15
CA GLU A 3 -29.69 -45.99 -23.12
C GLU A 3 -28.73 -45.55 -24.23
N MET A 4 -29.22 -44.63 -25.07
CA MET A 4 -28.44 -44.06 -26.17
C MET A 4 -27.51 -43.00 -25.56
N GLN A 5 -26.26 -43.38 -25.30
CA GLN A 5 -25.24 -42.44 -24.81
C GLN A 5 -25.05 -41.33 -25.86
N LYS A 6 -25.57 -40.13 -25.56
CA LYS A 6 -25.30 -38.91 -26.33
C LYS A 6 -23.86 -38.49 -26.03
N GLY A 7 -22.93 -38.87 -26.90
CA GLY A 7 -21.56 -38.36 -26.87
C GLY A 7 -21.51 -36.88 -27.28
N PHE A 8 -20.54 -36.15 -26.76
CA PHE A 8 -20.26 -34.75 -27.13
C PHE A 8 -19.77 -34.67 -28.58
N SER A 9 -20.34 -33.77 -29.39
CA SER A 9 -19.93 -33.63 -30.80
C SER A 9 -18.66 -32.79 -30.93
N LEU A 10 -17.79 -33.14 -31.88
CA LEU A 10 -16.61 -32.33 -32.22
C LEU A 10 -16.98 -30.91 -32.66
N ILE A 11 -18.16 -30.73 -33.27
CA ILE A 11 -18.62 -29.40 -33.67
C ILE A 11 -19.04 -28.55 -32.48
N GLU A 12 -19.63 -29.17 -31.45
CA GLU A 12 -19.97 -28.48 -30.20
C GLU A 12 -18.69 -28.07 -29.47
N ALA A 13 -17.67 -28.93 -29.49
CA ALA A 13 -16.35 -28.61 -28.96
C ALA A 13 -15.71 -27.39 -29.65
N MET A 14 -15.71 -27.38 -30.98
CA MET A 14 -15.10 -26.29 -31.77
C MET A 14 -15.81 -24.95 -31.55
N LEU A 15 -17.15 -24.97 -31.51
CA LEU A 15 -17.92 -23.76 -31.25
C LEU A 15 -17.66 -23.22 -29.83
N ALA A 16 -17.66 -24.11 -28.83
CA ALA A 16 -17.41 -23.73 -27.44
C ALA A 16 -16.03 -23.07 -27.26
N VAL A 17 -14.98 -23.66 -27.84
CA VAL A 17 -13.62 -23.10 -27.78
C VAL A 17 -13.55 -21.71 -28.43
N SER A 18 -14.22 -21.53 -29.56
CA SER A 18 -14.23 -20.26 -30.29
C SER A 18 -14.89 -19.13 -29.49
N LEU A 19 -15.99 -19.42 -28.79
CA LEU A 19 -16.66 -18.45 -27.93
C LEU A 19 -15.79 -18.08 -26.72
N ILE A 20 -15.16 -19.06 -26.07
CA ILE A 20 -14.25 -18.82 -24.95
C ILE A 20 -13.06 -17.97 -25.40
N ALA A 21 -12.50 -18.23 -26.58
CA ALA A 21 -11.37 -17.46 -27.12
C ALA A 21 -11.72 -15.96 -27.23
N ILE A 22 -12.91 -15.62 -27.73
CA ILE A 22 -13.37 -14.23 -27.82
C ILE A 22 -13.53 -13.59 -26.43
N LEU A 23 -14.11 -14.33 -25.47
CA LEU A 23 -14.29 -13.83 -24.10
C LEU A 23 -12.95 -13.54 -23.42
N VAL A 24 -11.97 -14.44 -23.56
CA VAL A 24 -10.64 -14.29 -22.94
C VAL A 24 -9.91 -13.05 -23.45
N VAL A 25 -10.05 -12.72 -24.75
CA VAL A 25 -9.41 -11.52 -25.33
C VAL A 25 -9.86 -10.23 -24.63
N VAL A 26 -11.12 -10.14 -24.19
CA VAL A 26 -11.64 -8.98 -23.48
C VAL A 26 -11.43 -9.08 -21.96
N ALA A 27 -11.64 -10.28 -21.40
CA ALA A 27 -11.62 -10.50 -19.96
C ALA A 27 -10.21 -10.45 -19.36
N LEU A 28 -9.20 -10.97 -20.07
CA LEU A 28 -7.83 -11.03 -19.57
C LEU A 28 -7.20 -9.64 -19.32
N PRO A 29 -7.21 -8.68 -20.27
CA PRO A 29 -6.66 -7.35 -20.02
C PRO A 29 -7.43 -6.62 -18.90
N ALA A 30 -8.76 -6.72 -18.88
CA ALA A 30 -9.57 -6.12 -17.82
C ALA A 30 -9.25 -6.69 -16.43
N TYR A 31 -9.03 -8.02 -16.34
CA TYR A 31 -8.62 -8.66 -15.10
C TYR A 31 -7.21 -8.21 -14.65
N GLN A 32 -6.27 -8.08 -15.59
CA GLN A 32 -4.92 -7.58 -15.30
C GLN A 32 -4.94 -6.15 -14.76
N ASP A 33 -5.76 -5.27 -15.35
CA ASP A 33 -5.91 -3.89 -14.88
C ASP A 33 -6.57 -3.83 -13.49
N TYR A 34 -7.58 -4.67 -13.25
CA TYR A 34 -8.20 -4.79 -11.92
C TYR A 34 -7.18 -5.22 -10.84
N VAL A 35 -6.37 -6.24 -11.13
CA VAL A 35 -5.33 -6.71 -10.19
C VAL A 35 -4.29 -5.62 -9.95
N ARG A 36 -3.88 -4.88 -10.99
CA ARG A 36 -2.95 -3.75 -10.85
C ARG A 36 -3.51 -2.67 -9.91
N GLU A 37 -4.76 -2.25 -10.13
CA GLU A 37 -5.42 -1.24 -9.29
C GLU A 37 -5.58 -1.71 -7.85
N ALA A 38 -6.03 -2.95 -7.65
CA ALA A 38 -6.18 -3.55 -6.33
C ALA A 38 -4.85 -3.58 -5.57
N ASN A 39 -3.76 -3.94 -6.24
CA ASN A 39 -2.45 -4.00 -5.62
C ASN A 39 -1.86 -2.61 -5.34
N MET A 40 -2.05 -1.61 -6.22
CA MET A 40 -1.70 -0.21 -5.92
C MET A 40 -2.46 0.31 -4.69
N SER A 41 -3.76 0.04 -4.62
CA SER A 41 -4.59 0.42 -3.47
C SER A 41 -4.10 -0.21 -2.16
N ARG A 42 -3.65 -1.47 -2.18
CA ARG A 42 -3.04 -2.14 -1.01
C ARG A 42 -1.76 -1.46 -0.53
N VAL A 43 -0.86 -1.09 -1.44
CA VAL A 43 0.39 -0.39 -1.08
C VAL A 43 0.06 0.98 -0.47
N ASN A 44 -0.82 1.74 -1.13
CA ASN A 44 -1.21 3.06 -0.64
C ASN A 44 -1.91 2.97 0.73
N SER A 45 -2.80 2.00 0.92
CA SER A 45 -3.46 1.78 2.20
C SER A 45 -2.47 1.40 3.32
N SER A 46 -1.45 0.62 3.02
CA SER A 46 -0.39 0.26 3.98
C SER A 46 0.44 1.48 4.37
N TYR A 47 0.79 2.31 3.41
CA TYR A 47 1.49 3.58 3.64
C TYR A 47 0.68 4.53 4.56
N GLU A 48 -0.59 4.78 4.24
CA GLU A 48 -1.46 5.66 5.06
C GLU A 48 -1.72 5.10 6.47
N LYS A 49 -1.86 3.78 6.58
CA LYS A 49 -1.97 3.09 7.87
C LYS A 49 -0.70 3.34 8.71
N ALA A 50 0.48 3.20 8.12
CA ALA A 50 1.74 3.44 8.81
C ALA A 50 1.85 4.88 9.30
N LEU A 51 1.51 5.87 8.47
CA LEU A 51 1.54 7.29 8.86
C LEU A 51 0.62 7.56 10.06
N THR A 52 -0.60 7.03 10.01
CA THR A 52 -1.60 7.23 11.07
C THR A 52 -1.16 6.59 12.38
N LEU A 53 -0.69 5.35 12.34
CA LEU A 53 -0.20 4.64 13.52
C LEU A 53 1.06 5.28 14.10
N ALA A 54 1.99 5.74 13.25
CA ALA A 54 3.18 6.42 13.71
C ALA A 54 2.89 7.72 14.47
N ARG A 55 1.99 8.55 13.94
CA ARG A 55 1.53 9.77 14.63
C ARG A 55 0.90 9.43 15.99
N ALA A 56 0.03 8.43 16.03
CA ALA A 56 -0.61 7.99 17.27
C ALA A 56 0.40 7.49 18.32
N THR A 57 1.43 6.75 17.88
CA THR A 57 2.49 6.24 18.76
C THR A 57 3.31 7.35 19.38
N PHE A 58 3.68 8.39 18.63
CA PHE A 58 4.39 9.54 19.20
C PHE A 58 3.54 10.33 20.18
N VAL A 59 2.26 10.58 19.87
CA VAL A 59 1.32 11.24 20.79
C VAL A 59 1.22 10.45 22.10
N LYS A 60 1.08 9.12 22.01
CA LYS A 60 1.05 8.24 23.18
C LYS A 60 2.35 8.31 23.98
N GLY A 61 3.50 8.29 23.31
CA GLY A 61 4.82 8.41 23.93
C GLY A 61 4.99 9.72 24.71
N ASN A 62 4.59 10.83 24.11
CA ASN A 62 4.65 12.15 24.76
C ASN A 62 3.75 12.21 25.99
N ALA A 63 2.53 11.66 25.90
CA ALA A 63 1.62 11.58 27.04
C ALA A 63 2.21 10.73 28.19
N GLN A 64 2.89 9.62 27.89
CA GLN A 64 3.58 8.81 28.89
C GLN A 64 4.66 9.62 29.62
N ILE A 65 5.52 10.32 28.87
CA ILE A 65 6.59 11.14 29.45
C ILE A 65 6.02 12.26 30.33
N ALA A 66 4.95 12.93 29.89
CA ALA A 66 4.29 13.99 30.65
C ALA A 66 3.70 13.49 31.99
N LEU A 67 3.30 12.22 32.04
CA LEU A 67 2.81 11.56 33.25
C LEU A 67 3.94 10.95 34.12
N GLY A 68 5.21 11.16 33.76
CA GLY A 68 6.36 10.57 34.44
C GLY A 68 6.54 9.06 34.18
N LEU A 69 5.91 8.53 33.14
CA LEU A 69 6.02 7.13 32.73
C LEU A 69 7.10 6.95 31.65
N THR A 70 7.61 5.73 31.52
CA THR A 70 8.51 5.36 30.43
C THR A 70 7.77 5.36 29.08
N SER A 71 8.32 6.04 28.08
CA SER A 71 7.79 6.03 26.71
C SER A 71 7.89 4.63 26.09
N THR A 72 6.83 4.21 25.40
CA THR A 72 6.77 2.98 24.62
C THR A 72 6.97 3.21 23.11
N VAL A 73 7.47 4.37 22.71
CA VAL A 73 7.83 4.63 21.30
C VAL A 73 8.99 3.70 20.91
N PRO A 74 8.91 3.03 19.75
CA PRO A 74 10.01 2.19 19.26
C PRO A 74 11.33 2.95 19.13
N LYS A 75 12.45 2.27 19.38
CA LYS A 75 13.79 2.89 19.42
C LYS A 75 14.62 2.68 18.15
N ASP A 76 14.15 1.82 17.27
CA ASP A 76 14.81 1.42 16.03
C ASP A 76 13.79 0.99 14.98
N SER A 77 14.22 0.95 13.72
CA SER A 77 13.39 0.59 12.57
C SER A 77 12.76 -0.80 12.70
N PRO A 78 13.46 -1.87 13.15
CA PRO A 78 12.85 -3.19 13.33
C PRO A 78 11.69 -3.18 14.32
N SER A 79 11.81 -2.44 15.44
CA SER A 79 10.74 -2.30 16.43
C SER A 79 9.56 -1.50 15.88
N TRP A 80 9.81 -0.48 15.05
CA TRP A 80 8.77 0.24 14.32
C TRP A 80 8.01 -0.68 13.36
N ILE A 81 8.73 -1.46 12.55
CA ILE A 81 8.15 -2.42 11.59
C ILE A 81 7.28 -3.45 12.32
N ALA A 82 7.77 -4.03 13.42
CA ALA A 82 7.02 -5.00 14.22
C ALA A 82 5.72 -4.42 14.79
N MET A 83 5.75 -3.16 15.25
CA MET A 83 4.56 -2.47 15.76
C MET A 83 3.55 -2.15 14.66
N LEU A 84 4.01 -1.78 13.46
CA LEU A 84 3.14 -1.42 12.33
C LEU A 84 2.54 -2.65 11.63
N ASN A 85 3.18 -3.82 11.75
CA ASN A 85 2.76 -5.05 11.10
C ASN A 85 2.47 -6.21 12.08
N PRO A 86 1.54 -6.06 13.03
CA PRO A 86 1.25 -7.11 14.01
C PRO A 86 0.67 -8.38 13.36
N ASP A 87 -0.06 -8.21 12.25
CA ASP A 87 -0.75 -9.29 11.54
C ASP A 87 0.11 -9.94 10.43
N ALA A 88 1.39 -9.53 10.32
CA ALA A 88 2.31 -9.99 9.29
C ALA A 88 1.73 -9.94 7.86
N ILE A 89 1.02 -8.85 7.54
CA ILE A 89 0.49 -8.65 6.20
C ILE A 89 1.62 -8.57 5.18
N GLU A 90 1.34 -9.08 3.98
CA GLU A 90 2.29 -9.14 2.87
C GLU A 90 2.09 -8.02 1.86
N ALA A 91 3.20 -7.58 1.27
CA ALA A 91 3.20 -6.71 0.10
C ALA A 91 2.59 -7.44 -1.11
N PRO A 92 2.02 -6.73 -2.09
CA PRO A 92 1.37 -7.39 -3.22
C PRO A 92 2.30 -8.24 -4.10
N GLY A 93 3.58 -7.88 -4.22
CA GLY A 93 4.59 -8.69 -4.92
C GLY A 93 5.25 -9.76 -4.05
N GLY A 94 4.79 -9.94 -2.81
CA GLY A 94 5.28 -10.95 -1.87
C GLY A 94 6.22 -10.38 -0.80
N GLY A 95 6.39 -11.14 0.29
CA GLY A 95 7.17 -10.72 1.45
C GLY A 95 6.42 -9.72 2.35
N PRO A 96 7.02 -9.27 3.47
CA PRO A 96 6.36 -8.39 4.44
C PRO A 96 5.98 -7.04 3.83
N ALA A 97 4.81 -6.50 4.19
CA ALA A 97 4.33 -5.20 3.71
C ALA A 97 5.22 -4.00 4.12
N TYR A 98 6.03 -4.18 5.17
CA TYR A 98 6.93 -3.15 5.70
C TYR A 98 8.32 -3.71 5.91
N GLN A 99 9.34 -2.96 5.48
CA GLN A 99 10.77 -3.25 5.69
C GLN A 99 11.53 -1.93 5.91
N GLU A 100 12.83 -1.97 6.18
CA GLU A 100 13.60 -0.75 6.40
C GLU A 100 13.75 0.10 5.13
N ALA A 101 13.84 -0.54 3.97
CA ALA A 101 13.81 0.13 2.68
C ALA A 101 12.50 -0.17 1.95
N GLU A 102 12.01 0.81 1.19
CA GLU A 102 10.92 0.55 0.25
C GLU A 102 11.40 -0.33 -0.92
N ASP A 103 10.46 -1.03 -1.56
CA ASP A 103 10.75 -1.86 -2.71
C ASP A 103 9.70 -1.64 -3.81
N SER A 104 10.16 -1.16 -4.96
CA SER A 104 9.36 -0.85 -6.14
C SER A 104 8.96 -2.07 -6.97
N ASP A 105 9.61 -3.22 -6.78
CA ASP A 105 9.24 -4.45 -7.47
C ASP A 105 8.13 -5.19 -6.73
N THR A 106 8.16 -5.14 -5.41
CA THR A 106 7.22 -5.88 -4.55
C THR A 106 6.13 -5.02 -3.91
N GLY A 107 6.30 -3.69 -3.88
CA GLY A 107 5.35 -2.76 -3.28
C GLY A 107 5.49 -2.65 -1.75
N VAL A 108 6.69 -2.89 -1.22
CA VAL A 108 6.99 -2.79 0.22
C VAL A 108 7.14 -1.34 0.63
N VAL A 109 6.52 -0.97 1.75
CA VAL A 109 6.65 0.36 2.36
C VAL A 109 7.90 0.40 3.24
N GLY A 110 8.77 1.38 2.99
CA GLY A 110 9.99 1.60 3.78
C GLY A 110 9.70 2.30 5.10
N ILE A 111 10.30 1.82 6.19
CA ILE A 111 10.14 2.35 7.55
C ILE A 111 11.53 2.50 8.18
N GLN A 112 11.98 3.74 8.38
CA GLN A 112 13.23 4.04 9.07
C GLN A 112 12.98 5.00 10.21
N GLY A 113 13.32 4.62 11.44
CA GLY A 113 13.06 5.51 12.57
C GLY A 113 13.66 5.07 13.87
N ASP A 114 13.59 5.99 14.82
CA ASP A 114 14.01 5.84 16.20
C ASP A 114 12.93 6.43 17.13
N SER A 115 13.29 6.70 18.39
CA SER A 115 12.37 7.26 19.38
C SER A 115 12.01 8.73 19.15
N SER A 116 12.69 9.42 18.23
CA SER A 116 12.58 10.85 17.97
C SER A 116 11.91 11.16 16.64
N ALA A 117 12.07 10.29 15.63
CA ALA A 117 11.40 10.44 14.35
C ALA A 117 11.25 9.09 13.63
N VAL A 118 10.26 8.98 12.76
CA VAL A 118 10.12 7.87 11.81
C VAL A 118 9.81 8.41 10.41
N THR A 119 10.56 7.95 9.43
CA THR A 119 10.34 8.20 8.01
C THR A 119 9.65 6.98 7.42
N ILE A 120 8.53 7.24 6.75
CA ILE A 120 7.72 6.25 6.08
C ILE A 120 7.75 6.58 4.59
N SER A 121 8.12 5.61 3.77
CA SER A 121 8.27 5.78 2.32
C SER A 121 7.39 4.82 1.55
N ARG A 122 6.49 5.36 0.73
CA ARG A 122 5.76 4.62 -0.29
C ARG A 122 6.67 4.40 -1.50
N PRO A 123 6.85 3.15 -1.97
CA PRO A 123 7.61 2.90 -3.19
C PRO A 123 6.88 3.43 -4.42
N ALA A 124 7.62 3.71 -5.49
CA ALA A 124 7.01 3.75 -6.82
C ALA A 124 6.52 2.34 -7.15
N TYR A 125 5.23 2.17 -7.47
CA TYR A 125 4.66 0.83 -7.70
C TYR A 125 3.55 0.90 -8.75
N TRP A 126 3.85 0.39 -9.94
CA TRP A 126 3.10 0.65 -11.17
C TRP A 126 2.82 2.15 -11.38
N GLY A 127 1.57 2.59 -11.22
CA GLY A 127 1.15 3.98 -11.40
C GLY A 127 1.35 4.85 -10.15
N LEU A 128 1.77 4.27 -9.02
CA LEU A 128 2.08 5.03 -7.81
C LEU A 128 3.43 5.72 -7.94
N VAL A 129 3.46 6.99 -7.53
CA VAL A 129 4.69 7.76 -7.39
C VAL A 129 5.26 7.55 -5.98
N ALA A 130 6.59 7.40 -5.92
CA ALA A 130 7.31 7.32 -4.66
C ALA A 130 7.08 8.59 -3.82
N GLU A 131 6.89 8.41 -2.52
CA GLU A 131 6.64 9.51 -1.59
C GLU A 131 7.16 9.14 -0.21
N SER A 132 7.82 10.07 0.48
CA SER A 132 8.33 9.83 1.84
C SER A 132 7.87 10.96 2.77
N GLN A 133 7.42 10.58 3.96
CA GLN A 133 7.06 11.51 5.03
C GLN A 133 7.77 11.15 6.31
N THR A 134 8.40 12.15 6.94
CA THR A 134 9.01 12.03 8.26
C THR A 134 8.07 12.60 9.31
N ILE A 135 7.74 11.79 10.31
CA ILE A 135 6.96 12.19 11.47
C ILE A 135 7.95 12.34 12.63
N LYS A 136 8.01 13.55 13.19
CA LYS A 136 8.80 13.85 14.40
C LYS A 136 7.98 13.56 15.65
N GLY A 137 8.64 13.02 16.67
CA GLY A 137 8.06 12.72 17.97
C GLY A 137 7.89 13.94 18.85
N THR A 138 8.76 14.95 18.70
CA THR A 138 8.54 16.26 19.30
C THR A 138 7.57 17.03 18.40
N MET A 139 6.40 17.38 18.94
CA MET A 139 5.55 18.38 18.33
C MET A 139 6.31 19.70 18.40
N ASP A 140 6.95 20.12 17.31
CA ASP A 140 7.30 21.52 17.17
C ASP A 140 5.96 22.29 17.16
N PRO A 141 5.70 23.20 18.12
CA PRO A 141 4.44 23.93 18.17
C PRO A 141 4.16 24.76 16.91
N LEU A 142 5.13 24.88 15.99
CA LEU A 142 5.02 25.64 14.74
C LEU A 142 4.84 24.78 13.47
N GLU A 143 4.99 23.44 13.52
CA GLU A 143 4.85 22.57 12.33
C GLU A 143 3.45 21.93 12.18
N ALA A 144 2.45 22.38 12.94
CA ALA A 144 1.06 21.89 12.87
C ALA A 144 0.28 22.38 11.63
N GLU A 145 0.96 22.78 10.56
CA GLU A 145 0.31 23.08 9.27
C GLU A 145 0.12 21.77 8.50
N ILE A 146 -1.13 21.34 8.48
CA ILE A 146 -1.67 20.36 7.55
C ILE A 146 -1.24 20.79 6.14
N ASN A 147 -0.48 19.92 5.47
CA ASN A 147 -0.22 20.02 4.03
C ASN A 147 -1.56 19.90 3.28
N VAL A 148 -2.30 21.01 3.21
CA VAL A 148 -3.38 21.19 2.25
C VAL A 148 -2.67 21.33 0.93
N LYS A 149 -2.60 20.21 0.21
CA LYS A 149 -2.26 20.20 -1.21
C LYS A 149 -3.29 21.09 -1.91
N ASP A 150 -2.93 22.34 -2.17
CA ASP A 150 -3.73 23.26 -2.96
C ASP A 150 -4.09 22.59 -4.31
N PRO A 151 -5.37 22.38 -4.62
CA PRO A 151 -5.76 22.08 -5.99
C PRO A 151 -6.00 23.42 -6.72
N VAL A 152 -5.78 23.41 -8.05
CA VAL A 152 -6.15 24.48 -9.01
C VAL A 152 -5.10 25.59 -9.14
N SER A 153 -4.62 26.01 -10.31
CA SER A 153 -4.66 25.54 -11.70
C SER A 153 -3.76 26.49 -12.48
N ASP A 154 -3.17 25.94 -13.53
CA ASP A 154 -2.79 26.60 -14.77
C ASP A 154 -3.51 27.95 -15.04
N ALA A 155 -2.73 29.01 -15.26
CA ALA A 155 -3.15 30.23 -15.94
C ALA A 155 -1.91 30.97 -16.49
N THR A 156 -1.50 30.58 -17.70
CA THR A 156 -1.04 31.46 -18.78
C THR A 156 0.05 32.50 -18.46
N SER A 157 1.29 32.19 -18.85
CA SER A 157 2.29 33.22 -19.16
C SER A 157 2.03 33.77 -20.57
N ASP A 158 1.62 35.03 -20.67
CA ASP A 158 1.77 35.82 -21.88
C ASP A 158 2.33 37.19 -21.50
N GLY A 159 3.44 37.56 -22.13
CA GLY A 159 4.27 38.73 -21.84
C GLY A 159 5.57 38.69 -22.62
#